data_AF-A0A1I1ZHN5-F1
#
_entry.id   AF-A0A1I1ZHN5-F1
#
_cell.length_a   1.000
_cell.length_b   1.000
_cell.length_c   1.000
_cell.angle_alpha   90.00
_cell.angle_beta   90.00
_cell.angle_gamma   90.00
#
_symmetry.space_group_name_H-M   'P 1'
#
loop_
_entity.id
_entity.type
_entity.pdbx_description
1 polymer ?
#
loop_
_entity_poly.entity_id
_entity_poly.type
_entity_poly.pdbx_seq_one_letter_code
_entity_poly.pdbx_strand_id
1 'polypeptide(L)'
;MKDTKLALFIAAILIVLAAATREEPSASESWAKTQVVPLVFAEALGADQWPPSMKERFLEDPENQIRMSQTDKTLRDGRGPDEWLPASGQCDYMGRFMAVMERYRLHHREPQWRGWQTKRQRCYTQFQ
;
A
#
# COMPACT_ATOMS: atom_id res chain seq x y z
N MET A 1 55.66 -3.76 19.24
CA MET A 1 55.02 -4.89 18.51
C MET A 1 53.80 -5.49 19.23
N LYS A 2 53.70 -5.41 20.57
CA LYS A 2 52.51 -5.88 21.32
C LYS A 2 51.32 -4.90 21.21
N ASP A 3 51.62 -3.61 21.14
CA ASP A 3 50.62 -2.53 21.22
C ASP A 3 49.73 -2.48 19.97
N THR A 4 50.30 -2.70 18.78
CA THR A 4 49.55 -2.77 17.52
C THR A 4 48.65 -3.99 17.44
N LYS A 5 49.10 -5.15 17.96
CA LYS A 5 48.27 -6.36 18.02
C LYS A 5 47.11 -6.19 18.99
N LEU A 6 47.37 -5.60 20.15
CA LEU A 6 46.32 -5.29 21.13
C LEU A 6 45.30 -4.30 20.58
N ALA A 7 45.74 -3.25 19.89
CA ALA A 7 44.87 -2.28 19.23
C ALA A 7 44.00 -2.92 18.13
N LEU A 8 44.57 -3.83 17.33
CA LEU A 8 43.82 -4.57 16.30
C LEU A 8 42.77 -5.52 16.92
N PHE A 9 43.10 -6.19 18.02
CA PHE A 9 42.14 -7.03 18.73
C PHE A 9 41.00 -6.23 19.34
N ILE A 10 41.30 -5.09 19.97
CA ILE A 10 40.28 -4.20 20.53
C ILE A 10 39.38 -3.66 19.41
N ALA A 11 39.96 -3.22 18.28
CA ALA A 11 39.19 -2.76 17.13
C ALA A 11 38.28 -3.86 16.57
N ALA A 12 38.78 -5.09 16.43
CA ALA A 12 37.98 -6.23 15.99
C ALA A 12 36.84 -6.56 16.96
N ILE A 13 37.11 -6.52 18.28
CA ILE A 13 36.09 -6.72 19.32
C ILE A 13 35.03 -5.62 19.26
N LEU A 14 35.42 -4.36 19.12
CA LEU A 14 34.49 -3.23 19.00
C LEU A 14 33.64 -3.33 17.73
N ILE A 15 34.22 -3.75 16.60
CA ILE A 15 33.47 -3.99 15.35
C ILE A 15 32.47 -5.13 15.52
N VAL A 16 32.86 -6.23 16.17
CA VAL A 16 31.97 -7.37 16.44
C VAL A 16 30.88 -7.00 17.44
N LEU A 17 31.20 -6.25 18.50
CA LEU A 17 30.19 -5.74 19.44
C LEU A 17 29.24 -4.75 18.77
N ALA A 18 29.72 -3.85 17.92
CA ALA A 18 28.87 -2.94 17.14
C ALA A 18 27.96 -3.71 16.15
N ALA A 19 28.46 -4.80 15.56
CA ALA A 19 27.65 -5.68 14.72
C ALA A 19 26.64 -6.50 15.53
N ALA A 20 26.99 -6.94 16.73
CA ALA A 20 26.14 -7.71 17.63
C ALA A 20 25.09 -6.86 18.37
N THR A 21 25.29 -5.53 18.43
CA THR A 21 24.37 -4.54 18.98
C THR A 21 23.64 -3.75 17.91
N ARG A 22 23.60 -4.23 16.66
CA ARG A 22 22.54 -3.82 15.73
C ARG A 22 21.21 -4.24 16.34
N GLU A 23 20.62 -3.35 17.12
CA GLU A 23 19.18 -3.28 17.29
C GLU A 23 18.63 -3.07 15.89
N GLU A 24 18.18 -4.16 15.25
CA GLU A 24 17.21 -4.09 14.16
C GLU A 24 16.11 -3.14 14.62
N PRO A 25 15.80 -2.06 13.87
CA PRO A 25 14.84 -1.06 14.33
C PRO A 25 13.56 -1.76 14.77
N SER A 26 13.26 -1.61 16.06
CA SER A 26 12.17 -2.27 16.76
C SER A 26 10.84 -1.60 16.42
N ALA A 27 10.30 -1.97 15.27
CA ALA A 27 8.87 -2.05 15.01
C ALA A 27 8.73 -2.87 13.73
N SER A 28 8.29 -4.11 13.85
CA SER A 28 8.03 -4.99 12.72
C SER A 28 6.89 -4.41 11.88
N GLU A 29 7.17 -3.45 11.02
CA GLU A 29 6.23 -2.98 10.02
C GLU A 29 6.10 -4.09 8.98
N SER A 30 5.23 -5.06 9.29
CA SER A 30 4.94 -6.17 8.39
C SER A 30 4.23 -5.61 7.17
N TRP A 31 4.86 -5.73 6.00
CA TRP A 31 4.27 -5.33 4.74
C TRP A 31 3.29 -6.39 4.24
N ALA A 32 2.14 -5.96 3.74
CA ALA A 32 1.13 -6.83 3.14
C ALA A 32 0.92 -6.48 1.67
N LYS A 33 0.86 -7.51 0.82
CA LYS A 33 0.30 -7.41 -0.53
C LYS A 33 -1.23 -7.49 -0.43
N THR A 34 -1.93 -6.54 -1.04
CA THR A 34 -3.40 -6.49 -1.08
C THR A 34 -3.87 -5.81 -2.36
N GLN A 35 -5.19 -5.70 -2.55
CA GLN A 35 -5.77 -5.02 -3.69
C GLN A 35 -5.87 -3.51 -3.47
N VAL A 36 -5.78 -2.67 -4.51
CA VAL A 36 -6.03 -1.23 -4.42
C VAL A 36 -7.50 -0.99 -4.12
N VAL A 37 -8.39 -1.60 -4.91
CA VAL A 37 -9.83 -1.70 -4.68
C VAL A 37 -10.11 -3.04 -3.97
N PRO A 38 -10.54 -3.02 -2.69
CA PRO A 38 -10.86 -4.25 -1.96
C PRO A 38 -11.94 -5.07 -2.67
N LEU A 39 -11.84 -6.40 -2.63
CA LEU A 39 -12.86 -7.26 -3.23
C LEU A 39 -14.24 -7.02 -2.59
N VAL A 40 -14.31 -6.90 -1.27
CA VAL A 40 -15.57 -6.61 -0.55
C VAL A 40 -16.20 -5.29 -0.99
N PHE A 41 -15.39 -4.28 -1.32
CA PHE A 41 -15.87 -3.01 -1.86
C PHE A 41 -16.45 -3.21 -3.27
N ALA A 42 -15.76 -3.95 -4.12
CA ALA A 42 -16.26 -4.29 -5.45
C ALA A 42 -17.54 -5.13 -5.40
N GLU A 43 -17.66 -6.05 -4.44
CA GLU A 43 -18.85 -6.90 -4.25
C GLU A 43 -20.08 -6.06 -3.91
N ALA A 44 -19.94 -5.05 -3.05
CA ALA A 44 -21.00 -4.09 -2.75
C ALA A 44 -21.48 -3.31 -4.00
N LEU A 45 -20.65 -3.26 -5.05
CA LEU A 45 -20.93 -2.59 -6.32
C LEU A 45 -21.27 -3.57 -7.46
N GLY A 46 -21.58 -4.83 -7.13
CA GLY A 46 -22.08 -5.83 -8.09
C GLY A 46 -21.05 -6.87 -8.55
N ALA A 47 -19.82 -6.86 -8.00
CA ALA A 47 -18.84 -7.91 -8.27
C ALA A 47 -19.16 -9.25 -7.61
N ASP A 48 -20.13 -9.28 -6.70
CA ASP A 48 -20.67 -10.51 -6.12
C ASP A 48 -21.31 -11.41 -7.18
N GLN A 49 -21.85 -10.81 -8.24
CA GLN A 49 -22.47 -11.49 -9.38
C GLN A 49 -21.49 -11.86 -10.50
N TRP A 50 -20.20 -11.56 -10.35
CA TRP A 50 -19.22 -11.88 -11.38
C TRP A 50 -19.03 -13.40 -11.53
N PRO A 51 -18.85 -13.89 -12.77
CA PRO A 51 -18.40 -15.27 -12.97
C PRO A 51 -17.02 -15.45 -12.32
N PRO A 52 -16.66 -16.67 -11.87
CA PRO A 52 -15.39 -16.93 -11.19
C PRO A 52 -14.16 -16.41 -11.94
N SER A 53 -14.12 -16.55 -13.27
CA SER A 53 -13.00 -16.09 -14.11
C SER A 53 -12.84 -14.57 -14.16
N MET A 54 -13.89 -13.80 -13.88
CA MET A 54 -13.79 -12.34 -13.77
C MET A 54 -13.29 -11.92 -12.38
N LYS A 55 -13.72 -12.65 -11.33
CA LYS A 55 -13.25 -12.44 -9.96
C LYS A 55 -11.77 -12.77 -9.80
N GLU A 56 -11.32 -13.87 -10.40
CA GLU A 56 -9.90 -14.24 -10.47
C GLU A 56 -9.08 -13.17 -11.18
N ARG A 57 -9.51 -12.73 -12.38
CA ARG A 57 -8.86 -11.61 -13.09
C ARG A 57 -8.76 -10.34 -12.25
N PHE A 58 -9.78 -10.02 -11.44
CA PHE A 58 -9.75 -8.85 -10.56
C PHE A 58 -8.75 -8.97 -9.40
N LEU A 59 -8.65 -10.17 -8.81
CA LEU A 59 -7.72 -10.44 -7.70
C LEU A 59 -6.27 -10.50 -8.17
N GLU A 60 -6.05 -10.96 -9.40
CA GLU A 60 -4.74 -11.12 -10.02
C GLU A 60 -4.26 -9.88 -10.80
N ASP A 61 -5.12 -8.90 -11.08
CA ASP A 61 -4.76 -7.70 -11.84
C ASP A 61 -3.60 -6.95 -11.16
N PRO A 62 -2.42 -6.84 -11.80
CA PRO A 62 -1.28 -6.15 -11.22
C PRO A 62 -1.55 -4.67 -10.95
N GLU A 63 -2.43 -4.02 -11.71
CA GLU A 63 -2.82 -2.63 -11.49
C GLU A 63 -3.70 -2.48 -10.25
N ASN A 64 -4.45 -3.53 -9.92
CA ASN A 64 -5.20 -3.63 -8.67
C ASN A 64 -4.35 -4.17 -7.53
N GLN A 65 -3.03 -4.36 -7.65
CA GLN A 65 -2.18 -4.85 -6.53
C GLN A 65 -1.36 -3.72 -5.90
N ILE A 66 -1.23 -3.73 -4.58
CA ILE A 66 -0.45 -2.75 -3.82
C ILE A 66 0.21 -3.39 -2.60
N ARG A 67 1.40 -2.89 -2.25
CA ARG A 67 2.08 -3.20 -0.99
C ARG A 67 1.89 -2.04 -0.03
N MET A 68 1.42 -2.31 1.18
CA MET A 68 1.23 -1.32 2.25
C MET A 68 1.55 -1.96 3.61
N SER A 69 1.66 -1.15 4.67
CA SER A 69 1.82 -1.68 6.02
C SER A 69 0.59 -2.53 6.41
N GLN A 70 0.77 -3.51 7.29
CA GLN A 70 -0.36 -4.30 7.81
C GLN A 70 -1.35 -3.43 8.60
N THR A 71 -0.86 -2.37 9.25
CA THR A 71 -1.68 -1.34 9.89
C THR A 71 -2.57 -0.64 8.87
N ASP A 72 -2.00 -0.11 7.78
CA ASP A 72 -2.77 0.55 6.72
C ASP A 72 -3.77 -0.40 6.07
N LYS A 73 -3.39 -1.66 5.82
CA LYS A 73 -4.32 -2.66 5.30
C LYS A 73 -5.53 -2.85 6.21
N THR A 74 -5.31 -2.85 7.53
CA THR A 74 -6.37 -2.99 8.54
C THR A 74 -7.19 -1.70 8.69
N LEU A 75 -6.55 -0.54 8.60
CA LEU A 75 -7.18 0.78 8.63
C LEU A 75 -7.89 1.15 7.33
N ARG A 76 -7.58 0.51 6.21
CA ARG A 76 -8.37 0.60 4.98
C ARG A 76 -9.50 -0.41 5.01
N ASP A 77 -9.22 -1.68 5.35
CA ASP A 77 -10.20 -2.75 5.34
C ASP A 77 -10.95 -2.83 3.98
N GLY A 78 -12.29 -2.76 3.98
CA GLY A 78 -13.16 -2.70 2.81
C GLY A 78 -13.62 -1.29 2.40
N ARG A 79 -12.99 -0.23 2.93
CA ARG A 79 -13.39 1.17 2.73
C ARG A 79 -12.98 1.74 1.38
N GLY A 80 -13.75 2.72 0.90
CA GLY A 80 -13.44 3.52 -0.28
C GLY A 80 -12.69 4.84 0.01
N PRO A 81 -12.25 5.59 -1.02
CA PRO A 81 -11.51 6.86 -0.90
C PRO A 81 -12.16 7.99 -0.09
N ASP A 82 -13.47 7.93 0.19
CA ASP A 82 -14.12 8.91 1.06
C ASP A 82 -13.97 8.59 2.55
N GLU A 83 -13.75 7.33 2.89
CA GLU A 83 -13.66 6.85 4.26
C GLU A 83 -12.21 6.63 4.70
N TRP A 84 -11.32 6.30 3.74
CA TRP A 84 -9.90 6.12 4.02
C TRP A 84 -9.02 6.52 2.84
N LEU A 85 -7.90 7.19 3.16
CA LEU A 85 -6.79 7.46 2.26
C LEU A 85 -5.48 7.25 3.02
N PRO A 86 -4.38 6.90 2.34
CA PRO A 86 -3.07 6.80 2.98
C PRO A 86 -2.60 8.18 3.48
N ALA A 87 -1.73 8.20 4.49
CA ALA A 87 -1.18 9.44 5.03
C ALA A 87 -0.36 10.24 3.99
N SER A 88 0.30 9.54 3.07
CA SER A 88 1.06 10.09 1.95
C SER A 88 0.62 9.46 0.62
N GLY A 89 0.90 10.12 -0.50
CA GLY A 89 0.58 9.57 -1.83
C GLY A 89 -0.92 9.45 -2.11
N GLN A 90 -1.76 10.27 -1.48
CA GLN A 90 -3.22 10.22 -1.62
C GLN A 90 -3.69 10.36 -3.07
N CYS A 91 -3.04 11.25 -3.83
CA CYS A 91 -3.37 11.50 -5.23
C CYS A 91 -3.08 10.29 -6.11
N ASP A 92 -1.91 9.65 -5.94
CA ASP A 92 -1.54 8.45 -6.68
C ASP A 92 -2.45 7.28 -6.31
N TYR A 93 -2.73 7.09 -5.01
CA TYR A 93 -3.64 6.05 -4.54
C TYR A 93 -5.04 6.23 -5.14
N MET A 94 -5.61 7.44 -5.06
CA MET A 94 -6.94 7.72 -5.59
C MET A 94 -6.97 7.57 -7.12
N GLY A 95 -5.93 8.00 -7.84
CA GLY A 95 -5.81 7.78 -9.28
C GLY A 95 -5.85 6.30 -9.65
N ARG A 96 -5.05 5.46 -8.96
CA ARG A 96 -5.02 4.00 -9.16
C ARG A 96 -6.35 3.35 -8.81
N PHE A 97 -6.95 3.72 -7.68
CA PHE A 97 -8.25 3.20 -7.25
C PHE A 97 -9.32 3.47 -8.31
N MET A 98 -9.40 4.71 -8.79
CA MET A 98 -10.35 5.11 -9.82
C MET A 98 -10.10 4.39 -11.15
N ALA A 99 -8.84 4.22 -11.57
CA ALA A 99 -8.53 3.50 -12.81
C ALA A 99 -9.01 2.03 -12.78
N VAL A 100 -8.86 1.35 -11.64
CA VAL A 100 -9.38 -0.02 -11.45
C VAL A 100 -10.92 -0.01 -11.47
N MET A 101 -11.56 0.94 -10.78
CA MET A 101 -13.03 1.08 -10.79
C MET A 101 -13.60 1.32 -12.19
N GLU A 102 -12.91 2.08 -13.03
CA GLU A 102 -13.25 2.29 -14.44
C GLU A 102 -13.09 1.00 -15.25
N ARG A 103 -11.93 0.35 -15.15
CA ARG A 103 -11.61 -0.91 -15.86
C ARG A 103 -12.65 -2.00 -15.62
N TYR A 104 -13.11 -2.16 -14.38
CA TYR A 104 -14.09 -3.16 -13.98
C TYR A 104 -15.54 -2.64 -13.98
N ARG A 105 -15.78 -1.43 -14.49
CA ARG A 105 -17.11 -0.80 -14.61
C ARG A 105 -17.88 -0.67 -13.29
N LEU A 106 -17.17 -0.65 -12.16
CA LEU A 106 -17.76 -0.51 -10.82
C LEU A 106 -18.24 0.92 -10.55
N HIS A 107 -17.60 1.91 -11.18
CA HIS A 107 -17.88 3.34 -11.01
C HIS A 107 -19.35 3.76 -11.27
N HIS A 108 -20.10 3.02 -12.10
CA HIS A 108 -21.50 3.35 -12.39
C HIS A 108 -22.42 3.19 -11.18
N ARG A 109 -22.03 2.37 -10.20
CA ARG A 109 -22.81 2.12 -8.98
C ARG A 109 -22.31 2.89 -7.77
N GLU A 110 -21.21 3.64 -7.91
CA GLU A 110 -20.60 4.40 -6.83
C GLU A 110 -21.17 5.84 -6.80
N PRO A 111 -22.02 6.21 -5.81
CA PRO A 111 -22.65 7.52 -5.78
C PRO A 111 -21.65 8.69 -5.69
N GLN A 112 -20.50 8.45 -5.05
CA GLN A 112 -19.49 9.48 -4.81
C GLN A 112 -18.55 9.69 -5.99
N TRP A 113 -18.71 8.90 -7.07
CA TRP A 113 -17.80 8.87 -8.21
C TRP A 113 -17.50 10.25 -8.81
N ARG A 114 -18.53 11.08 -9.02
CA ARG A 114 -18.34 12.44 -9.55
C ARG A 114 -17.51 13.32 -8.61
N GLY A 115 -17.73 13.19 -7.30
CA GLY A 115 -16.95 13.89 -6.29
C GLY A 115 -15.48 13.48 -6.36
N TRP A 116 -15.20 12.20 -6.52
CA TRP A 116 -13.83 11.69 -6.67
C TRP A 116 -13.15 12.19 -7.94
N GLN A 117 -13.88 12.30 -9.05
CA GLN A 117 -13.35 12.93 -10.27
C GLN A 117 -12.89 14.37 -10.01
N THR A 118 -13.68 15.18 -9.31
CA THR A 118 -13.29 16.54 -8.95
C THR A 118 -12.11 16.58 -7.97
N LYS A 119 -12.07 15.67 -6.98
CA LYS A 119 -10.92 15.54 -6.06
C LYS A 119 -9.65 15.16 -6.82
N ARG A 120 -9.72 14.20 -7.74
CA ARG A 120 -8.61 13.77 -8.60
C ARG A 120 -8.11 14.90 -9.49
N GLN A 121 -8.97 15.72 -10.06
CA GLN A 121 -8.52 16.87 -10.87
C GLN A 121 -7.69 17.85 -10.04
N ARG A 122 -8.11 18.14 -8.80
CA ARG A 122 -7.34 19.02 -7.90
C ARG A 122 -5.94 18.48 -7.60
N CYS A 123 -5.82 17.16 -7.45
CA CYS A 123 -4.53 16.48 -7.30
C CYS A 123 -3.57 16.73 -8.47
N TYR A 124 -4.07 16.86 -9.71
CA TYR A 124 -3.22 17.13 -10.87
C TYR A 124 -2.92 18.63 -11.07
N THR A 125 -3.82 19.51 -10.64
CA THR A 125 -3.67 20.96 -10.85
C THR A 125 -2.92 21.69 -9.73
N GLN A 126 -2.81 21.11 -8.52
CA GLN A 126 -2.11 21.74 -7.39
C GLN A 126 -0.62 21.38 -7.31
N PHE A 127 -0.13 20.45 -8.14
CA PHE A 127 1.26 19.99 -8.15
C PHE A 127 1.94 20.17 -9.52
N GLN A 128 1.47 21.13 -10.33
CA GLN A 128 2.21 21.74 -11.44
C GLN A 128 2.66 23.14 -11.03
#